data_AF-A0A2G8RG72-F1
#
_entry.id   AF-A0A2G8RG72-F1
#
_cell.length_a   1.000
_cell.length_b   1.000
_cell.length_c   1.000
_cell.angle_alpha   90.00
_cell.angle_beta   90.00
_cell.angle_gamma   90.00
#
_symmetry.space_group_name_H-M   'P 1'
#
loop_
_entity.id
_entity.type
_entity.pdbx_description
1 polymer ?
#
loop_
_entity_poly.entity_id
_entity_poly.type
_entity_poly.pdbx_seq_one_letter_code
_entity_poly.pdbx_strand_id
1 'polypeptide(L)' 'MQTQDTFDRSEDIAEALHEQEGLELALIGFIEHQRLSVDIEQVLFALIHAQGHCRRRAQALTRDIALSDRRTDGEHPRLS' A
#
# COMPACT_ATOMS: atom_id res chain seq x y z
N MET A 1 -11.53 -14.11 -18.64
CA MET A 1 -10.39 -13.27 -19.09
C MET A 1 -10.23 -12.04 -18.20
N GLN A 2 -11.31 -11.31 -17.90
CA GLN A 2 -11.28 -10.13 -17.02
C GLN A 2 -10.77 -10.41 -15.59
N THR A 3 -11.03 -11.61 -15.06
CA THR A 3 -10.65 -12.02 -13.70
C THR A 3 -9.15 -12.23 -13.51
N GLN A 4 -8.42 -12.51 -14.60
CA GLN A 4 -6.97 -12.76 -14.55
C GLN A 4 -6.19 -11.45 -14.57
N ASP A 5 -6.57 -10.50 -15.43
CA ASP A 5 -6.01 -9.14 -15.43
C ASP A 5 -6.19 -8.42 -14.08
N THR A 6 -7.31 -8.64 -13.38
CA THR A 6 -7.55 -8.05 -12.05
C THR A 6 -6.68 -8.71 -10.97
N PHE A 7 -6.41 -10.01 -11.09
CA PHE A 7 -5.55 -10.74 -10.17
C PHE A 7 -4.08 -10.29 -10.31
N ASP A 8 -3.57 -10.26 -11.54
CA ASP A 8 -2.20 -9.86 -11.84
C ASP A 8 -1.92 -8.41 -11.37
N ARG A 9 -2.86 -7.49 -11.61
CA ARG A 9 -2.76 -6.11 -11.09
C ARG A 9 -2.80 -6.02 -9.57
N SER A 10 -3.50 -6.94 -8.91
CA SER A 10 -3.56 -6.97 -7.44
C SER A 10 -2.24 -7.47 -6.85
N GLU A 11 -1.56 -8.39 -7.53
CA GLU A 11 -0.22 -8.87 -7.18
C GLU A 11 0.82 -7.75 -7.33
N ASP A 12 0.82 -7.05 -8.47
CA ASP A 12 1.70 -5.89 -8.72
C ASP A 12 1.53 -4.80 -7.65
N ILE A 13 0.27 -4.52 -7.25
CA ILE A 13 -0.02 -3.54 -6.19
C ILE A 13 0.49 -4.05 -4.84
N ALA A 14 0.32 -5.33 -4.52
CA ALA A 14 0.79 -5.91 -3.27
C ALA A 14 2.32 -5.87 -3.18
N GLU A 15 3.02 -6.20 -4.26
CA GLU A 15 4.48 -6.13 -4.37
C GLU A 15 4.97 -4.69 -4.20
N ALA A 16 4.41 -3.73 -4.94
CA ALA A 16 4.78 -2.32 -4.82
C ALA A 16 4.56 -1.76 -3.39
N LEU A 17 3.50 -2.19 -2.71
CA LEU A 17 3.24 -1.81 -1.31
C LEU A 17 4.25 -2.44 -0.36
N HIS A 18 4.67 -3.68 -0.60
CA HIS A 18 5.69 -4.37 0.19
C HIS A 18 7.08 -3.74 0.03
N GLU A 19 7.48 -3.42 -1.21
CA GLU A 19 8.74 -2.70 -1.48
C GLU A 19 8.79 -1.34 -0.77
N GLN A 20 7.66 -0.62 -0.73
CA GLN A 20 7.56 0.65 0.00
C GLN A 20 7.71 0.50 1.52
N GLU A 21 7.28 -0.63 2.11
CA GLU A 21 7.48 -0.93 3.52
C GLU A 21 8.95 -1.24 3.82
N GLY A 22 9.60 -2.03 2.97
CA GLY A 22 11.04 -2.26 3.07
C GLY A 22 11.84 -0.96 2.97
N LEU A 23 11.46 -0.06 2.08
CA LEU A 23 12.11 1.25 1.92
C LEU A 23 11.94 2.14 3.17
N GLU A 24 10.75 2.18 3.77
CA GLU A 24 10.50 2.93 5.02
C GLU A 24 11.44 2.46 6.13
N LEU A 25 11.54 1.15 6.35
CA LEU A 25 12.42 0.57 7.37
C LEU A 25 13.90 0.85 7.08
N ALA A 26 14.32 0.73 5.82
CA ALA A 26 15.69 1.01 5.41
C ALA A 26 16.07 2.48 5.63
N LEU A 27 15.16 3.42 5.34
CA LEU A 27 15.39 4.86 5.54
C LEU A 27 15.48 5.22 7.02
N ILE A 28 14.63 4.65 7.87
CA ILE A 28 14.70 4.84 9.32
C ILE A 28 16.06 4.36 9.85
N GLY A 29 16.46 3.12 9.51
CA GLY A 29 17.75 2.58 9.94
C GLY A 29 18.94 3.38 9.39
N PHE A 30 18.85 3.90 8.16
CA PHE A 30 19.86 4.79 7.61
C PHE A 30 19.99 6.08 8.43
N ILE A 31 18.88 6.73 8.77
CA ILE A 31 18.84 7.98 9.55
C ILE A 31 19.48 7.78 10.92
N GLU A 32 19.16 6.68 11.62
CA GLU A 32 19.70 6.36 12.96
C GLU A 32 21.24 6.27 12.99
N HIS A 33 21.87 5.96 11.85
CA HIS A 33 23.32 5.84 11.73
C HIS A 33 24.01 7.09 11.16
N GLN A 34 23.25 8.12 10.77
CA GLN A 34 23.80 9.37 10.25
C GLN A 34 23.91 10.44 11.33
N ARG A 35 24.96 11.25 11.27
CA ARG A 35 25.06 12.47 12.07
C ARG A 35 24.32 13.60 11.38
N LEU A 36 23.00 13.59 11.50
CA LEU A 36 22.14 14.65 11.00
C LEU A 36 21.95 15.74 12.06
N SER A 37 21.63 16.96 11.62
CA SER A 37 21.08 17.94 12.54
C SER A 37 19.65 17.54 12.91
N VAL A 38 19.23 17.89 14.13
CA VAL A 38 17.89 17.57 14.65
C VAL A 38 16.79 18.04 13.70
N ASP A 39 16.93 19.23 13.11
CA ASP A 39 15.93 19.76 12.17
C ASP A 39 15.78 18.89 10.91
N ILE A 40 16.89 18.40 10.36
CA ILE A 40 16.89 17.54 9.16
C ILE A 40 16.29 16.17 9.51
N GLU A 41 16.69 15.60 10.64
CA GLU A 41 16.18 14.32 11.13
C GLU A 41 14.66 14.35 11.29
N GLN A 42 14.11 15.39 11.93
CA GLN A 42 12.66 15.56 12.12
C GLN A 42 11.91 15.68 10.79
N VAL A 43 12.46 16.43 9.83
CA VAL A 43 11.86 16.56 8.49
C VAL A 43 11.83 15.20 7.78
N LEU A 44 12.93 14.44 7.84
CA LEU A 44 13.00 13.12 7.20
C LEU A 44 12.02 12.13 7.83
N PHE A 45 11.92 12.08 9.16
CA PHE A 45 10.91 11.26 9.84
C PHE A 45 9.48 11.65 9.45
N ALA A 46 9.18 12.95 9.38
CA ALA A 46 7.87 13.43 8.95
C ALA A 46 7.52 12.98 7.52
N LEU A 47 8.48 13.03 6.60
CA LEU A 47 8.31 12.57 5.22
C LEU A 47 8.10 11.06 5.15
N ILE A 48 8.88 10.27 5.88
CA ILE A 48 8.74 8.81 5.96
C ILE A 48 7.35 8.44 6.51
N HIS A 49 6.90 9.08 7.59
CA HIS A 49 5.58 8.84 8.15
C HIS A 49 4.45 9.25 7.21
N ALA A 50 4.60 10.36 6.47
CA ALA A 50 3.62 10.78 5.47
C ALA A 50 3.51 9.74 4.35
N GLN A 51 4.62 9.19 3.86
CA GLN A 51 4.62 8.10 2.90
C GLN A 51 3.93 6.85 3.46
N GLY A 52 4.25 6.46 4.70
CA GLY A 52 3.59 5.33 5.38
C GLY A 52 2.08 5.53 5.52
N HIS A 53 1.63 6.77 5.76
CA HIS A 53 0.20 7.10 5.77
C HIS A 53 -0.45 6.96 4.39
N CYS A 54 0.19 7.46 3.33
CA CYS A 54 -0.26 7.29 1.95
C CYS A 54 -0.37 5.81 1.57
N ARG A 55 0.62 4.98 1.94
CA ARG A 55 0.62 3.52 1.73
C ARG A 55 -0.60 2.86 2.38
N ARG A 56 -0.84 3.11 3.67
CA ARG A 56 -2.00 2.56 4.40
C ARG A 56 -3.33 2.97 3.75
N ARG A 57 -3.43 4.20 3.27
CA ARG A 57 -4.63 4.67 2.57
C ARG A 57 -4.83 3.95 1.24
N ALA A 58 -3.77 3.74 0.47
CA ALA A 58 -3.83 2.96 -0.77
C ALA A 58 -4.26 1.51 -0.50
N GLN A 59 -3.69 0.85 0.51
CA GLN A 59 -4.08 -0.49 0.94
C GLN A 59 -5.56 -0.60 1.30
N ALA A 60 -6.08 0.37 2.05
CA ALA A 60 -7.49 0.40 2.42
C ALA A 60 -8.40 0.50 1.19
N LEU A 61 -8.09 1.41 0.25
CA LEU A 61 -8.84 1.57 -1.00
C LEU A 61 -8.80 0.31 -1.87
N THR A 62 -7.63 -0.32 -2.02
CA THR A 62 -7.49 -1.57 -2.79
C THR A 62 -8.33 -2.69 -2.16
N ARG A 63 -8.32 -2.80 -0.83
CA ARG A 63 -9.15 -3.79 -0.12
C ARG A 63 -10.65 -3.52 -0.35
N ASP A 64 -11.08 -2.26 -0.28
CA ASP A 64 -12.48 -1.90 -0.50
C ASP A 64 -12.93 -2.24 -1.93
N ILE A 65 -12.12 -1.94 -2.94
CA ILE A 65 -12.39 -2.30 -4.35
C ILE A 65 -12.52 -3.82 -4.49
N ALA A 66 -11.58 -4.58 -3.95
CA ALA A 66 -11.61 -6.05 -4.02
C ALA A 66 -12.83 -6.67 -3.31
N LEU A 67 -13.34 -6.03 -2.26
CA LEU A 67 -14.56 -6.46 -1.56
C LEU A 67 -15.85 -6.07 -2.32
N SER A 68 -15.85 -4.93 -3.01
CA SER A 68 -16.97 -4.49 -3.84
C SER A 68 -17.17 -5.38 -5.07
N ASP A 69 -16.10 -5.74 -5.77
CA ASP A 69 -16.18 -6.65 -6.94
C ASP A 69 -16.74 -8.04 -6.55
N ARG A 70 -16.41 -8.54 -5.36
CA ARG A 70 -16.96 -9.81 -4.85
C ARG A 70 -18.46 -9.76 -4.54
N ARG A 71 -19.02 -8.58 -4.25
CA ARG A 71 -20.46 -8.44 -4.02
C ARG A 71 -21.25 -8.45 -5.31
N THR A 72 -20.75 -7.82 -6.37
CA THR A 72 -21.40 -7.80 -7.68
C THR A 72 -21.44 -9.17 -8.34
N ASP A 73 -20.44 -10.03 -8.12
CA ASP A 73 -20.42 -11.41 -8.65
C ASP A 73 -21.34 -12.38 -7.88
N GLY A 74 -21.78 -12.02 -6.67
CA GLY A 74 -22.68 -12.82 -5.83
C GLY A 74 -24.17 -12.57 -6.06
N GLU A 75 -24.54 -11.48 -6.75
CA GLU A 75 -25.93 -11.10 -7.05
C GLU A 75 -26.35 -11.51 -8.48
N HIS A 76 -26.20 -12.79 -8.82
CA HIS A 76 -27.04 -13.38 -9.87
C HIS A 76 -28.17 -14.16 -9.20
N PRO A 77 -29.39 -13.57 -9.07
CA PRO A 77 -30.54 -14.36 -8.67
C PRO A 77 -30.76 -15.41 -9.75
N ARG A 78 -30.64 -16.69 -9.36
CA ARG A 78 -31.14 -17.78 -10.18
C ARG A 78 -32.65 -17.58 -10.31
N LEU A 79 -33.07 -16.97 -11.42
CA LEU A 79 -34.46 -16.97 -11.85
C LEU A 79 -34.80 -18.44 -12.14
N SER A 80 -35.51 -19.06 -11.20
CA SER A 80 -36.16 -20.37 -11.34
C SER A 80 -37.65 -20.17 -11.14
#